data_AF-A0A1A0V3Q8-F1
#
_entry.id   AF-A0A1A0V3Q8-F1
#
_cell.length_a   1.000
_cell.length_b   1.000
_cell.length_c   1.000
_cell.angle_alpha   90.00
_cell.angle_beta   90.00
_cell.angle_gamma   90.00
#
_symmetry.space_group_name_H-M   'P 1'
#
loop_
_entity.id
_entity.type
_entity.pdbx_description
1 polymer ?
#
loop_
_entity_poly.entity_id
_entity_poly.type
_entity_poly.pdbx_seq_one_letter_code
_entity_poly.pdbx_strand_id
1 'polypeptide(L)' 'MTIRQEATRALYEGSLAEPGDRNPYAGRSLNLAKLWMRGYRRMLHARIYTGPAMQTYLAARAAAEQSSS' A
#
# COMPACT_ATOMS: atom_id res chain seq x y z
N MET A 1 3.69 26.47 -1.90
CA MET A 1 3.78 25.03 -2.22
C MET A 1 2.96 24.79 -3.48
N THR A 2 3.41 23.97 -4.43
CA THR A 2 2.63 23.70 -5.66
C THR A 2 1.68 22.51 -5.46
N ILE A 3 0.59 22.44 -6.22
CA ILE A 3 -0.35 21.30 -6.19
C ILE A 3 0.37 19.96 -6.40
N ARG A 4 1.37 19.94 -7.28
CA ARG A 4 2.20 18.75 -7.52
C ARG A 4 3.00 18.35 -6.28
N GLN A 5 3.57 19.32 -5.55
CA GLN A 5 4.33 19.04 -4.33
C GLN A 5 3.42 18.48 -3.23
N GLU A 6 2.22 19.04 -3.05
CA GLU A 6 1.23 18.55 -2.08
C GLU A 6 0.74 17.15 -2.43
N ALA A 7 0.48 16.89 -3.72
CA ALA A 7 0.09 15.58 -4.21
C ALA A 7 1.17 14.52 -3.96
N THR A 8 2.44 14.83 -4.27
CA THR A 8 3.58 13.94 -4.01
C THR A 8 3.73 13.69 -2.51
N ARG A 9 3.60 14.74 -1.69
CA ARG A 9 3.69 14.63 -0.23
C ARG A 9 2.58 13.73 0.32
N ALA A 10 1.33 13.94 -0.07
CA ALA A 10 0.21 13.13 0.40
C ALA A 10 0.42 11.64 0.05
N LEU A 11 0.86 11.34 -1.18
CA LEU A 11 1.19 9.98 -1.59
C LEU A 11 2.30 9.36 -0.75
N TYR A 12 3.38 10.11 -0.52
CA TYR A 12 4.53 9.66 0.26
C TYR A 12 4.18 9.39 1.72
N GLU A 13 3.47 10.32 2.36
CA GLU A 13 2.99 10.16 3.75
C GLU A 13 2.10 8.92 3.90
N GLY A 14 1.25 8.63 2.91
CA GLY A 14 0.46 7.40 2.91
C GLY A 14 1.33 6.15 2.89
N SER A 15 2.42 6.15 2.12
CA SER A 15 3.33 5.00 2.04
C SER A 15 4.17 4.78 3.31
N LEU A 16 4.30 5.80 4.16
CA LEU A 16 5.00 5.74 5.44
C LEU A 16 4.10 5.49 6.65
N ALA A 17 2.78 5.52 6.47
CA ALA A 17 1.84 5.35 7.56
C ALA A 17 1.83 3.92 8.12
N GLU A 18 1.31 3.76 9.32
CA GLU A 18 1.16 2.49 10.03
C GLU A 18 -0.27 1.96 9.94
N PRO A 19 -0.47 0.62 10.02
CA PRO A 19 -1.80 0.03 10.05
C PRO A 19 -2.69 0.63 11.14
N GLY A 20 -3.81 1.20 10.75
CA GLY A 20 -4.76 1.88 11.65
C GLY A 20 -4.62 3.40 11.68
N ASP A 21 -3.59 3.96 11.05
CA ASP A 21 -3.44 5.40 10.94
C ASP A 21 -4.61 6.04 10.19
N ARG A 22 -5.04 7.19 10.72
CA ARG A 22 -6.11 7.99 10.12
C ARG A 22 -5.55 8.87 9.02
N ASN A 23 -6.28 8.97 7.91
CA ASN A 23 -5.92 9.84 6.80
C ASN A 23 -6.01 11.33 7.22
N PRO A 24 -4.89 12.08 7.28
CA PRO A 24 -4.89 13.46 7.77
C PRO A 24 -5.57 14.44 6.80
N TYR A 25 -5.80 14.04 5.56
CA TYR A 25 -6.46 14.83 4.52
C TYR A 25 -7.97 14.59 4.45
N ALA A 26 -8.49 13.62 5.21
CA ALA A 26 -9.93 13.36 5.29
C ALA A 26 -10.69 14.61 5.75
N GLY A 27 -11.71 15.01 4.99
CA GLY A 27 -12.48 16.23 5.24
C GLY A 27 -11.78 17.55 4.88
N ARG A 28 -10.49 17.52 4.51
CA ARG A 28 -9.73 18.72 4.09
C ARG A 28 -9.61 18.82 2.56
N SER A 29 -9.27 17.70 1.91
CA SER A 29 -9.15 17.63 0.45
C SER A 29 -9.35 16.21 -0.03
N LEU A 30 -10.37 16.00 -0.86
CA LEU A 30 -10.69 14.69 -1.42
C LEU A 30 -9.54 14.13 -2.26
N ASN A 31 -8.87 14.98 -3.05
CA ASN A 31 -7.80 14.57 -3.94
C ASN A 31 -6.55 14.14 -3.15
N LEU A 32 -6.16 14.91 -2.13
CA LEU A 32 -5.03 14.55 -1.27
C LEU A 32 -5.35 13.31 -0.44
N ALA A 33 -6.59 13.17 0.06
CA ALA A 33 -7.02 11.97 0.77
C ALA A 33 -6.92 10.71 -0.10
N LYS A 34 -7.32 10.77 -1.38
CA LYS A 34 -7.18 9.64 -2.32
C LYS A 34 -5.71 9.29 -2.58
N LEU A 35 -4.82 10.28 -2.71
CA LEU A 35 -3.40 10.05 -2.93
C LEU A 35 -2.73 9.41 -1.70
N TRP A 36 -3.03 9.91 -0.51
CA TRP A 36 -2.59 9.30 0.74
C TRP A 36 -3.07 7.85 0.86
N MET A 37 -4.36 7.60 0.58
CA MET A 37 -4.92 6.25 0.62
C MET A 37 -4.25 5.29 -0.38
N ARG A 38 -3.84 5.79 -1.55
CA ARG A 38 -3.08 5.01 -2.52
C ARG A 38 -1.71 4.60 -1.98
N GLY A 39 -1.00 5.52 -1.32
CA GLY A 39 0.27 5.23 -0.65
C GLY A 39 0.09 4.18 0.45
N TYR A 40 -0.92 4.37 1.29
CA TYR A 40 -1.26 3.47 2.40
C TYR A 40 -1.57 2.05 1.94
N ARG A 41 -2.40 1.89 0.89
CA ARG A 41 -2.68 0.57 0.30
C ARG A 41 -1.44 -0.09 -0.28
N ARG A 42 -0.54 0.68 -0.91
CA ARG A 42 0.74 0.15 -1.40
C ARG A 42 1.59 -0.37 -0.26
N MET A 43 1.68 0.37 0.84
CA MET A 43 2.38 -0.06 2.05
C MET A 43 1.77 -1.34 2.64
N LEU A 44 0.45 -1.40 2.80
CA LEU A 44 -0.24 -2.60 3.30
C LEU A 44 0.03 -3.81 2.41
N HIS A 45 -0.06 -3.63 1.09
CA HIS A 45 0.25 -4.69 0.14
C HIS A 45 1.70 -5.16 0.28
N ALA A 46 2.68 -4.26 0.40
CA ALA A 46 4.05 -4.67 0.66
C ALA A 46 4.14 -5.52 1.93
N ARG A 47 3.62 -5.04 3.08
CA ARG A 47 3.69 -5.78 4.35
C ARG A 47 3.03 -7.17 4.29
N ILE A 48 1.89 -7.29 3.62
CA ILE A 48 1.17 -8.57 3.48
C ILE A 48 1.94 -9.53 2.59
N TYR A 49 2.42 -9.06 1.43
CA TYR A 49 2.96 -9.94 0.39
C TYR A 49 4.46 -10.20 0.50
N THR A 50 5.24 -9.36 1.19
CA THR A 50 6.68 -9.57 1.37
C THR A 50 7.03 -10.32 2.65
N GLY A 51 6.05 -10.70 3.46
CA GLY A 51 6.28 -11.49 4.68
C GLY A 51 6.76 -12.91 4.36
N PRO A 52 7.65 -13.51 5.18
CA PRO A 52 8.17 -14.86 4.96
C PRO A 52 7.06 -15.91 4.81
N ALA A 53 6.02 -15.85 5.65
CA ALA A 53 4.89 -16.78 5.59
C ALA A 53 4.12 -16.70 4.25
N MET A 54 3.91 -15.50 3.72
CA MET A 54 3.24 -15.31 2.45
C MET A 54 4.10 -15.78 1.28
N GLN A 55 5.42 -15.54 1.35
CA GLN A 55 6.35 -16.08 0.36
C GLN A 55 6.38 -17.61 0.36
N THR A 56 6.41 -18.26 1.53
CA THR A 56 6.29 -19.72 1.63
C THR A 56 4.98 -20.23 1.04
N TYR A 57 3.85 -19.57 1.34
CA TYR A 57 2.55 -19.93 0.78
C TYR A 57 2.54 -19.82 -0.76
N LEU A 58 3.04 -18.71 -1.31
CA LEU A 58 3.09 -18.48 -2.75
C LEU A 58 4.00 -19.50 -3.46
N ALA A 59 5.15 -19.85 -2.87
CA ALA A 59 6.06 -20.86 -3.40
C ALA A 59 5.40 -22.25 -3.43
N ALA A 60 4.74 -22.65 -2.33
CA ALA A 60 4.05 -23.93 -2.25
C ALA A 60 2.90 -24.02 -3.28
N ARG A 61 2.12 -22.93 -3.43
CA ARG A 61 1.05 -22.86 -4.42
C ARG A 61 1.57 -22.98 -5.85
N ALA A 62 2.65 -22.26 -6.19
CA ALA A 62 3.25 -22.33 -7.53
C ALA A 62 3.75 -23.73 -7.88
N ALA A 63 4.32 -24.46 -6.91
CA ALA A 63 4.76 -25.84 -7.11
C ALA A 63 3.59 -26.81 -7.38
N ALA A 64 2.44 -26.61 -6.73
CA ALA A 64 1.24 -27.41 -6.95
C ALA A 64 0.61 -27.17 -8.35
N GLU A 65 0.60 -25.92 -8.81
CA GLU A 65 0.12 -25.54 -10.15
C GLU A 65 0.99 -26.17 -11.25
N GLN A 66 2.31 -26.20 -11.08
CA GLN A 66 3.25 -26.84 -12.01
C GLN A 66 3.10 -28.37 -12.06
N SER A 67 2.77 -29.00 -10.94
CA SER A 67 2.60 -30.46 -10.86
C SER A 67 1.28 -30.95 -11.49
N SER A 68 0.38 -30.03 -11.84
CA SER A 68 -0.95 -30.31 -12.41
C SER A 68 -1.03 -30.03 -13.92
N SER A 69 0.07 -29.58 -14.56
CA SER A 69 0.20 -29.35 -16.00
C SER A 69 1.08 -30.42 -16.64
#